data_AF-A0A967LHI6-F1
#
_entry.id   AF-A0A967LHI6-F1
#
_cell.length_a   1.000
_cell.length_b   1.000
_cell.length_c   1.000
_cell.angle_alpha   90.00
_cell.angle_beta   90.00
_cell.angle_gamma   90.00
#
_symmetry.space_group_name_H-M   'P 1'
#
loop_
_entity.id
_entity.type
_entity.pdbx_description
1 polymer ?
#
loop_
_entity_poly.entity_id
_entity_poly.type
_entity_poly.pdbx_seq_one_letter_code
_entity_poly.pdbx_strand_id
1 'polypeptide(L)' 'MADVSRSTVKVECYAGYRAEETPLRFYLGERCIEVTEVLDRWLDPAHRYFKLRGDDGGIYILRHSTG' A
#
# COMPACT_ATOMS: atom_id res chain seq x y z
N MET A 1 6.74 21.78 5.30
CA MET A 1 6.75 20.81 4.19
C MET A 1 7.28 19.51 4.76
N ALA A 2 6.45 18.48 4.91
CA ALA A 2 6.94 17.17 5.35
C ALA A 2 7.77 16.57 4.20
N ASP A 3 9.01 16.19 4.49
CA ASP A 3 9.82 15.44 3.55
C ASP A 3 9.17 14.07 3.35
N VAL A 4 8.59 13.84 2.17
CA VAL A 4 8.07 12.51 1.81
C VAL A 4 9.25 11.70 1.29
N SER A 5 9.97 11.09 2.23
CA SER A 5 11.07 10.20 1.90
C SER A 5 10.52 8.97 1.17
N ARG A 6 10.97 8.74 -0.06
CA ARG A 6 10.61 7.55 -0.84
C ARG A 6 11.33 6.33 -0.28
N SER A 7 10.60 5.51 0.50
CA SER A 7 11.10 4.22 0.98
C SER A 7 10.41 3.07 0.25
N THR A 8 11.18 2.11 -0.24
CA THR A 8 10.64 0.84 -0.74
C THR A 8 10.14 0.04 0.45
N VAL A 9 8.89 -0.45 0.36
CA VAL A 9 8.28 -1.26 1.40
C VAL A 9 7.95 -2.63 0.86
N LYS A 10 8.07 -3.65 1.72
CA LYS A 10 7.50 -4.97 1.43
C LYS A 10 6.00 -4.89 1.64
N VAL A 11 5.23 -5.41 0.69
CA VAL A 11 3.77 -5.48 0.76
C VAL A 11 3.37 -6.94 0.57
N GLU A 12 2.45 -7.42 1.40
CA GLU A 12 1.78 -8.70 1.18
C GLU A 12 0.37 -8.42 0.65
N CYS A 13 0.03 -9.07 -0.45
CA CYS A 13 -1.25 -8.91 -1.12
C CYS A 13 -2.09 -10.18 -1.02
N TYR A 14 -3.41 -10.04 -1.06
CA TYR A 14 -4.29 -11.19 -1.23
C TYR A 14 -4.23 -11.68 -2.68
N ALA A 15 -3.68 -12.87 -2.90
CA ALA A 15 -3.68 -13.54 -4.21
C ALA A 15 -5.01 -14.30 -4.42
N GLY A 16 -6.12 -13.57 -4.55
CA GLY A 16 -7.42 -14.15 -4.84
C GLY A 16 -7.58 -14.50 -6.33
N TYR A 17 -8.28 -15.60 -6.63
CA TYR A 17 -8.53 -16.23 -7.95
C TYR A 17 -9.13 -15.31 -9.04
N ARG A 18 -9.42 -14.04 -8.76
CA ARG A 18 -9.93 -13.04 -9.72
C ARG A 18 -9.24 -11.69 -9.56
N ALA A 19 -7.98 -11.64 -9.99
CA ALA A 19 -7.31 -10.51 -10.63
C ALA A 19 -7.15 -9.14 -9.93
N GLU A 20 -7.52 -8.98 -8.65
CA GLU A 20 -7.25 -7.72 -7.93
C GLU A 20 -6.44 -7.95 -6.66
N GLU A 21 -5.11 -7.95 -6.84
CA GLU A 21 -4.17 -7.90 -5.71
C GLU A 21 -4.43 -6.65 -4.88
N THR A 22 -4.98 -6.87 -3.68
CA THR A 22 -5.24 -5.81 -2.70
C THR A 22 -4.25 -5.95 -1.55
N PRO A 23 -3.60 -4.86 -1.11
CA PRO A 23 -2.67 -4.90 0.03
C PRO A 23 -3.37 -5.39 1.30
N LEU A 24 -2.79 -6.40 1.95
CA LEU A 24 -3.24 -6.91 3.25
C LEU A 24 -2.43 -6.33 4.39
N ARG A 25 -1.12 -6.20 4.19
CA ARG A 25 -0.19 -5.59 5.15
C ARG A 25 1.06 -5.13 4.44
N PHE A 26 1.77 -4.20 5.08
CA PHE A 26 3.05 -3.72 4.60
C PHE A 26 4.00 -3.49 5.77
N TYR A 27 5.30 -3.45 5.45
CA TYR A 27 6.36 -3.36 6.45
C TYR A 27 7.08 -2.01 6.35
N LEU A 28 7.04 -1.23 7.43
CA LEU A 28 7.78 0.02 7.61
C LEU A 28 8.93 -0.21 8.59
N GLY A 29 10.11 -0.51 8.05
CA GLY A 29 11.22 -1.02 8.86
C GLY A 29 10.83 -2.36 9.48
N GLU A 30 10.89 -2.46 10.81
CA GLU A 30 10.51 -3.66 11.56
C GLU A 30 9.00 -3.71 11.90
N ARG A 31 8.25 -2.63 11.61
CA ARG A 31 6.82 -2.56 11.91
C ARG A 31 6.01 -3.22 10.81
N CYS A 32 5.18 -4.19 11.18
CA CYS A 32 4.14 -4.73 10.34
C CYS A 32 2.84 -3.95 10.58
N ILE A 33 2.27 -3.37 9.52
CA ILE A 33 1.01 -2.63 9.58
C ILE A 33 -0.04 -3.41 8.81
N GLU A 34 -1.11 -3.83 9.49
CA GLU A 34 -2.25 -4.50 8.85
C GLU A 34 -3.17 -3.47 8.21
N VAL A 35 -3.60 -3.74 6.97
CA VAL A 35 -4.53 -2.87 6.25
C VAL A 35 -5.92 -3.15 6.77
N THR A 36 -6.49 -2.17 7.47
CA THR A 36 -7.86 -2.26 7.99
C THR A 36 -8.89 -1.77 6.97
N GLU A 37 -8.51 -0.83 6.11
CA GLU A 37 -9.40 -0.26 5.10
C GLU A 37 -8.62 0.24 3.88
N VAL A 38 -9.16 -0.03 2.68
CA VAL A 38 -8.71 0.60 1.44
C VAL A 38 -9.58 1.83 1.19
N LEU A 39 -9.00 3.01 1.39
CA LEU A 39 -9.71 4.28 1.29
C LEU A 39 -9.86 4.76 -0.15
N ASP A 40 -8.85 4.49 -0.99
CA ASP A 40 -8.86 4.89 -2.41
C ASP A 40 -7.91 4.01 -3.23
N ARG A 41 -8.20 3.88 -4.52
CA ARG A 41 -7.39 3.17 -5.50
C ARG A 41 -7.45 3.87 -6.84
N TRP A 42 -6.31 4.16 -7.43
CA TRP A 42 -6.26 4.78 -8.75
C TRP A 42 -5.11 4.25 -9.59
N LEU A 43 -5.37 4.22 -10.90
CA LEU A 43 -4.42 3.82 -11.93
C LEU A 43 -3.85 5.08 -12.56
N ASP A 44 -2.53 5.14 -12.61
CA ASP A 44 -1.74 6.02 -13.45
C ASP A 44 -1.17 5.18 -14.61
N PRO A 45 -0.84 5.76 -15.78
CA PRO A 45 -0.44 4.99 -16.96
C PRO A 45 0.70 3.99 -16.73
N ALA A 46 1.55 4.20 -15.72
CA ALA A 46 2.65 3.29 -15.36
C ALA A 46 2.60 2.78 -13.91
N HIS A 47 1.66 3.25 -13.08
CA HIS A 47 1.67 2.96 -11.65
C HIS A 47 0.27 2.69 -11.12
N ARG A 48 0.18 1.85 -10.09
CA ARG A 48 -1.04 1.69 -9.31
C ARG A 48 -0.83 2.26 -7.92
N TYR A 49 -1.78 3.04 -7.45
CA TYR A 49 -1.73 3.64 -6.13
C TYR A 49 -2.86 3.11 -5.25
N PHE A 50 -2.57 2.98 -3.96
CA PHE A 50 -3.52 2.63 -2.92
C PHE A 50 -3.40 3.60 -1.77
N LYS A 51 -4.51 4.20 -1.36
CA LYS A 51 -4.63 4.91 -0.09
C LYS A 51 -5.26 3.98 0.94
N LEU A 52 -4.60 3.80 2.08
CA LEU A 52 -4.91 2.75 3.04
C LEU A 52 -4.99 3.31 4.46
N ARG A 53 -5.83 2.69 5.28
CA ARG A 53 -5.81 2.84 6.75
C ARG A 53 -5.09 1.64 7.36
N GLY A 54 -4.13 1.91 8.23
CA GLY A 54 -3.45 0.90 9.05
C GLY A 54 -4.22 0.58 10.33
N ASP A 55 -3.94 -0.57 10.93
CA ASP A 55 -4.39 -0.94 12.29
C ASP A 55 -3.82 -0.01 13.36
N ASP A 56 -2.68 0.61 13.08
CA ASP A 56 -2.07 1.67 13.88
C ASP A 56 -2.81 3.03 13.82
N GLY A 57 -3.88 3.11 13.03
CA GLY A 57 -4.66 4.32 12.80
C GLY A 57 -4.03 5.30 11.81
N GLY A 58 -2.87 4.97 11.22
CA GLY A 58 -2.18 5.77 10.22
C GLY A 58 -2.85 5.71 8.84
N ILE A 59 -2.57 6.73 8.02
CA ILE A 59 -3.02 6.80 6.62
C ILE A 59 -1.81 6.77 5.71
N TYR A 60 -1.82 5.84 4.75
CA TYR A 60 -0.67 5.52 3.92
C TYR A 60 -1.03 5.60 2.44
N ILE A 61 -0.07 6.01 1.61
CA ILE A 61 -0.17 5.92 0.15
C ILE A 61 0.92 4.98 -0.34
N LEU A 62 0.51 3.81 -0.84
CA LEU A 62 1.41 2.86 -1.48
C LEU A 62 1.39 3.08 -3.00
N ARG A 63 2.59 3.12 -3.60
CA ARG A 63 2.77 3.16 -5.05
C ARG A 63 3.37 1.85 -5.52
N HIS A 64 2.62 1.10 -6.31
CA HIS A 64 3.11 -0.03 -7.07
C HIS A 64 3.68 0.47 -8.40
N SER A 65 5.00 0.37 -8.56
CA SER A 65 5.69 0.62 -9.82
C SER A 65 5.88 -0.72 -10.50
N THR A 66 5.15 -0.98 -11.58
CA THR A 66 5.42 -2.13 -12.44
C THR A 66 6.64 -1.77 -13.27
N GLY A 67 7.81 -2.23 -12.84
CA GLY A 67 9.07 -2.11 -13.58
C GLY A 67 9.55 -3.48 -14.00
#